data_AF-A0A149PJG6-F1
#
_entry.id   AF-A0A149PJG6-F1
#
_cell.length_a   1.000
_cell.length_b   1.000
_cell.length_c   1.000
_cell.angle_alpha   90.00
_cell.angle_beta   90.00
_cell.angle_gamma   90.00
#
_symmetry.space_group_name_H-M   'P 1'
#
loop_
_entity.id
_entity.type
_entity.pdbx_description
1 polymer ?
#
loop_
_entity_poly.entity_id
_entity_poly.type
_entity_poly.pdbx_seq_one_letter_code
_entity_poly.pdbx_strand_id
1 'polypeptide(L)' 'MTTVSLTLPTPVWALFHTREHARQKWTEALTLVAQTRVPDTLWGAVKPHFSEQDISDLTLSIVAINGWNRIAVSFRKMPD' A
#
# COMPACT_ATOMS: atom_id res chain seq x y z
N MET A 1 -31.15 8.15 -30.68
CA MET A 1 -30.30 8.39 -29.50
C MET A 1 -29.75 7.03 -29.08
N THR A 2 -28.53 6.70 -29.53
CA THR A 2 -27.92 5.40 -29.27
C THR A 2 -26.98 5.55 -28.08
N THR A 3 -27.39 5.00 -26.92
CA THR A 3 -26.56 5.01 -25.72
C THR A 3 -25.41 4.03 -25.91
N VAL A 4 -24.19 4.56 -26.08
CA VAL A 4 -22.97 3.75 -26.05
C VAL A 4 -22.65 3.46 -24.58
N SER A 5 -22.94 2.25 -24.12
CA SER A 5 -22.44 1.76 -22.83
C SER A 5 -20.92 1.59 -22.92
N LEU A 6 -20.17 2.53 -22.32
CA LEU A 6 -18.75 2.37 -22.04
C LEU A 6 -18.60 1.30 -20.94
N THR A 7 -18.35 0.05 -21.32
CA THR A 7 -17.77 -0.91 -20.38
C THR A 7 -16.40 -0.36 -19.99
N LEU A 8 -16.26 0.13 -18.76
CA LEU A 8 -14.97 0.57 -18.23
C LEU A 8 -13.96 -0.56 -18.46
N PRO A 9 -12.75 -0.26 -18.97
CA PRO A 9 -11.69 -1.26 -19.06
C PRO A 9 -11.48 -1.88 -17.67
N THR A 10 -11.11 -3.16 -17.63
CA THR A 10 -10.85 -3.92 -16.40
C THR A 10 -10.26 -3.01 -15.33
N PRO A 11 -10.91 -2.90 -14.15
CA PRO A 11 -10.51 -1.89 -13.19
C PRO A 11 -9.07 -2.17 -12.76
N VAL A 12 -8.26 -1.12 -12.58
CA VAL A 12 -6.81 -1.26 -12.34
C VAL A 12 -6.48 -2.15 -11.15
N TRP A 13 -7.39 -2.30 -10.19
CA TRP A 13 -7.23 -3.21 -9.05
C TRP A 13 -7.18 -4.69 -9.48
N ALA A 14 -7.81 -5.06 -10.60
CA ALA A 14 -7.82 -6.41 -11.16
C ALA A 14 -6.51 -6.77 -11.89
N LEU A 15 -5.60 -5.80 -12.08
CA LEU A 15 -4.28 -6.03 -12.69
C LEU A 15 -3.23 -6.54 -11.69
N PHE A 16 -3.50 -6.45 -10.39
CA PHE A 16 -2.54 -6.82 -9.35
C PHE A 16 -2.69 -8.29 -8.94
N HIS A 17 -1.56 -8.94 -8.72
CA HIS A 17 -1.50 -10.30 -8.19
C HIS A 17 -1.85 -10.32 -6.69
N THR A 18 -2.23 -11.50 -6.16
CA THR A 18 -2.54 -11.66 -4.72
C THR A 18 -1.43 -11.16 -3.80
N ARG A 19 -0.16 -11.37 -4.17
CA ARG A 19 1.01 -10.84 -3.45
C ARG A 19 1.09 -9.31 -3.49
N GLU A 20 0.70 -8.67 -4.58
CA GLU A 20 0.71 -7.20 -4.71
C GLU A 20 -0.42 -6.56 -3.89
N HIS A 21 -1.61 -7.17 -3.87
CA HIS A 21 -2.67 -6.76 -2.95
C HIS A 21 -2.26 -6.89 -1.48
N ALA A 22 -1.59 -7.99 -1.11
CA ALA A 22 -1.07 -8.15 0.25
C ALA A 22 -0.04 -7.05 0.60
N ARG A 23 0.87 -6.72 -0.32
CA ARG A 23 1.83 -5.61 -0.17
C ARG A 23 1.13 -4.28 0.04
N GLN A 24 0.10 -4.00 -0.77
CA GLN A 24 -0.66 -2.76 -0.69
C GLN A 24 -1.38 -2.64 0.65
N LYS A 25 -2.09 -3.68 1.09
CA LYS A 25 -2.77 -3.68 2.40
C LYS A 25 -1.80 -3.49 3.56
N TRP A 26 -0.62 -4.11 3.49
CA TRP A 26 0.44 -3.91 4.47
C TRP A 26 0.92 -2.45 4.50
N THR A 27 1.10 -1.86 3.32
CA THR A 27 1.53 -0.46 3.15
C THR A 27 0.51 0.52 3.72
N GLU A 28 -0.78 0.32 3.42
CA GLU A 28 -1.87 1.14 3.95
C GLU A 28 -1.94 1.05 5.48
N ALA A 29 -1.88 -0.16 6.03
CA ALA A 29 -1.93 -0.37 7.46
C ALA A 29 -0.78 0.33 8.20
N LEU A 30 0.45 0.21 7.71
CA LEU A 30 1.62 0.85 8.33
C LEU A 30 1.65 2.37 8.12
N THR A 31 1.16 2.86 6.99
CA THR A 31 1.04 4.32 6.76
C THR A 31 0.06 4.95 7.74
N LEU A 32 -1.03 4.24 8.06
CA LEU A 32 -2.06 4.66 9.02
C LEU A 32 -1.94 3.96 10.38
N VAL A 33 -0.72 3.56 10.77
CA VAL A 33 -0.50 2.71 11.96
C VAL A 33 -1.10 3.26 13.26
N ALA A 34 -1.14 4.58 13.42
CA ALA A 34 -1.76 5.24 14.57
C ALA A 34 -3.27 4.95 14.71
N GLN A 35 -3.93 4.64 13.59
CA GLN A 35 -5.37 4.33 13.53
C GLN A 35 -5.59 2.81 13.45
N THR A 36 -4.82 2.12 12.60
CA THR A 36 -5.07 0.72 12.26
C THR A 36 -4.54 -0.25 13.31
N ARG A 37 -3.45 0.11 14.01
CA ARG A 37 -2.69 -0.74 14.95
C ARG A 37 -2.24 -2.09 14.40
N VAL A 38 -2.33 -2.30 13.08
CA VAL A 38 -1.97 -3.54 12.38
C VAL A 38 -2.61 -4.80 13.02
N PRO A 39 -3.88 -5.11 12.71
CA PRO A 39 -4.57 -6.22 13.35
C PRO A 39 -3.96 -7.59 12.98
N ASP A 40 -4.03 -8.55 13.88
CA ASP A 40 -3.51 -9.92 13.67
C ASP A 40 -4.10 -10.61 12.44
N THR A 41 -5.35 -10.31 12.10
CA THR A 41 -6.01 -10.83 10.89
C THR A 41 -5.31 -10.36 9.61
N LEU A 42 -4.80 -9.13 9.59
CA LEU A 42 -4.00 -8.61 8.48
C LEU A 42 -2.64 -9.30 8.43
N TRP A 43 -1.98 -9.50 9.57
CA TRP A 43 -0.72 -10.23 9.64
C TRP A 43 -0.88 -11.65 9.08
N GLY A 44 -1.91 -12.38 9.49
CA GLY A 44 -2.22 -13.71 8.99
C GLY A 44 -2.53 -13.75 7.49
N ALA A 45 -3.09 -12.67 6.93
CA ALA A 45 -3.35 -12.54 5.50
C ALA A 45 -2.09 -12.18 4.67
N VAL A 46 -1.14 -11.44 5.23
CA VAL A 46 0.08 -10.98 4.53
C VAL A 46 1.19 -12.02 4.62
N LYS A 47 1.41 -12.63 5.78
CA LYS A 47 2.51 -13.57 6.05
C LYS A 47 2.65 -14.69 5.01
N PRO A 48 1.59 -15.32 4.47
CA PRO A 48 1.73 -16.38 3.48
C PRO A 48 2.33 -15.96 2.13
N HIS A 49 2.35 -14.66 1.82
CA HIS A 49 2.79 -14.15 0.51
C HIS A 49 4.25 -13.69 0.47
N PHE A 50 4.95 -13.71 1.61
CA PHE A 50 6.28 -13.12 1.77
C PHE A 50 7.14 -13.96 2.71
N SER A 51 8.45 -13.94 2.49
CA SER A 51 9.41 -14.41 3.50
C SER A 51 9.45 -13.43 4.69
N GLU A 52 9.99 -13.86 5.84
CA GLU A 52 10.17 -12.94 6.98
C GLU A 52 11.13 -11.79 6.65
N GLN A 53 12.15 -12.06 5.81
CA GLN A 53 13.06 -11.04 5.29
C GLN A 53 12.31 -10.06 4.37
N ASP A 54 11.51 -10.56 3.43
CA ASP A 54 10.72 -9.71 2.52
C ASP A 54 9.79 -8.76 3.30
N ILE A 55 9.14 -9.25 4.37
CA ILE A 55 8.24 -8.43 5.20
C ILE A 55 9.05 -7.35 5.94
N SER A 56 10.23 -7.70 6.44
CA SER A 56 11.12 -6.76 7.13
C SER A 56 11.60 -5.66 6.19
N ASP A 57 12.09 -6.04 5.00
CA ASP A 57 12.57 -5.11 3.97
C ASP A 57 11.44 -4.19 3.46
N LEU A 58 10.25 -4.76 3.25
CA LEU A 58 9.05 -3.99 2.88
C LEU A 58 8.67 -3.00 3.98
N THR A 59 8.67 -3.43 5.23
CA THR A 59 8.34 -2.58 6.38
C THR A 59 9.33 -1.43 6.52
N LEU A 60 10.62 -1.70 6.38
CA LEU A 60 11.65 -0.66 6.42
C LEU A 60 11.49 0.34 5.28
N SER A 61 11.16 -0.12 4.08
CA SER A 61 10.87 0.75 2.93
C SER A 61 9.67 1.67 3.18
N ILE A 62 8.60 1.12 3.78
CA ILE A 62 7.40 1.89 4.15
C ILE A 62 7.73 2.92 5.21
N VAL A 63 8.53 2.56 6.23
CA VAL A 63 8.98 3.50 7.27
C VAL A 63 9.82 4.62 6.65
N ALA A 64 10.76 4.28 5.76
CA ALA A 64 11.61 5.25 5.09
C ALA A 64 10.80 6.29 4.32
N ILE A 65 9.87 5.87 3.44
CA ILE A 65 9.07 6.82 2.67
C ILE A 65 8.12 7.63 3.56
N ASN A 66 7.56 7.02 4.61
CA ASN A 66 6.74 7.71 5.60
C ASN A 66 7.53 8.78 6.37
N GLY A 67 8.78 8.50 6.72
CA GLY A 67 9.71 9.44 7.34
C GLY A 67 10.03 10.59 6.40
N TRP A 68 10.40 10.29 5.15
CA TRP A 68 10.68 11.30 4.13
C TRP A 68 9.49 12.22 3.85
N ASN A 69 8.28 11.67 3.76
CA ASN A 69 7.07 12.46 3.56
C ASN A 69 6.85 13.45 4.70
N ARG A 70 7.07 13.04 5.96
CA ARG A 70 6.93 13.91 7.13
C ARG A 70 7.94 15.07 7.08
N ILE A 71 9.19 14.78 6.73
CA ILE A 71 10.26 15.78 6.57
C ILE A 71 9.90 16.75 5.43
N ALA A 72 9.61 16.26 4.23
CA ALA A 72 9.34 17.10 3.08
C ALA A 72 8.14 18.04 3.33
N VAL A 73 7.06 17.52 3.91
CA VAL A 73 5.85 18.31 4.23
C VAL A 73 6.12 19.32 5.34
N SER A 74 6.90 18.96 6.38
CA SER A 74 7.23 19.90 7.47
C SER A 74 8.05 21.09 6.97
N PHE A 75 8.90 20.88 5.97
CA PHE A 75 9.73 21.92 5.35
C PHE A 75 9.12 22.56 4.09
N ARG A 76 7.87 22.24 3.75
CA ARG A 76 7.17 22.78 2.56
C ARG A 76 7.96 22.61 1.25
N LYS A 77 8.70 21.50 1.12
CA LYS A 77 9.47 21.21 -0.10
C LYS A 77 8.50 21.00 -1.27
N MET A 78 8.65 21.77 -2.34
CA MET A 78 7.95 21.57 -3.61
C MET A 78 8.83 20.79 -4.60
N PRO A 79 8.23 20.04 -5.56
CA PRO A 79 8.96 19.51 -6.70
C PRO A 79 9.55 20.63 -7.54
N ASP A 80 10.72 20.40 -8.13
CA ASP A 80 11.32 21.30 -9.12
C ASP A 80 10.65 21.14 -10.49
#